data_AF-A0A2V9RE97-F1
#
_entry.id   AF-A0A2V9RE97-F1
#
_cell.length_a   1.000
_cell.length_b   1.000
_cell.length_c   1.000
_cell.angle_alpha   90.00
_cell.angle_beta   90.00
_cell.angle_gamma   90.00
#
_symmetry.space_group_name_H-M   'P 1'
#
loop_
_entity.id
_entity.type
_entity.pdbx_description
1 polymer ?
#
loop_
_entity_poly.entity_id
_entity_poly.type
_entity_poly.pdbx_seq_one_letter_code
_entity_poly.pdbx_strand_id
1 'polypeptide(L)'
;MLRRLYLFLCPGLLALLISSPVLGAPLKAGVAKADITPPQGVLMWGYANRKSPAKGTLDPLYARVLALDAGEKRLVLVALDLGRTFGPASLERLRQTARKSNGVTYVLVAASHTHSGPVMQDEYAKGVPAWETAALEKIGKAIVELRSCLHWSQPPASQSRRHRHHVLAQ
;
A
#
# COMPACT_ATOMS: atom_id res chain seq x y z
N MET A 1 -10.57 -41.21 -62.12
CA MET A 1 -9.64 -41.61 -61.03
C MET A 1 -8.98 -40.39 -60.38
N LEU A 2 -9.74 -39.46 -59.77
CA LEU A 2 -9.18 -38.28 -59.08
C LEU A 2 -9.95 -38.01 -57.78
N ARG A 3 -9.69 -38.80 -56.74
CA ARG A 3 -10.18 -38.57 -55.37
C ARG A 3 -9.19 -39.22 -54.41
N ARG A 4 -8.08 -38.55 -54.08
CA ARG A 4 -7.18 -38.84 -52.93
C ARG A 4 -5.92 -37.98 -53.06
N LEU A 5 -6.00 -36.68 -52.77
CA LEU A 5 -4.77 -35.87 -52.62
C LEU A 5 -4.92 -34.65 -51.70
N TYR A 6 -5.72 -34.74 -50.63
CA TYR A 6 -5.84 -33.65 -49.64
C TYR A 6 -5.94 -34.18 -48.21
N LEU A 7 -5.11 -35.16 -47.82
CA LEU A 7 -5.21 -35.76 -46.48
C LEU A 7 -3.88 -35.98 -45.76
N PHE A 8 -2.84 -35.22 -46.13
CA PHE A 8 -1.56 -35.25 -45.41
C PHE A 8 -0.95 -33.88 -45.13
N LEU A 9 -1.63 -32.78 -45.46
CA LEU A 9 -1.19 -31.46 -45.03
C LEU A 9 -1.78 -31.15 -43.65
N CYS A 10 -0.89 -30.98 -42.66
CA CYS A 10 -1.11 -30.26 -41.40
C CYS A 10 -1.62 -30.97 -40.10
N PRO A 11 -1.13 -32.15 -39.68
CA PRO A 11 -1.12 -32.43 -38.22
C PRO A 11 -0.04 -31.60 -37.50
N GLY A 12 1.08 -31.30 -38.16
CA GLY A 12 2.19 -30.52 -37.56
C GLY A 12 1.90 -29.03 -37.39
N LEU A 13 1.12 -28.42 -38.28
CA LEU A 13 0.77 -27.00 -38.20
C LEU A 13 -0.28 -26.72 -37.11
N LEU A 14 -1.13 -27.70 -36.80
CA LEU A 14 -2.12 -27.61 -35.72
C LEU A 14 -1.47 -27.73 -34.33
N ALA A 15 -0.40 -28.53 -34.20
CA ALA A 15 0.36 -28.66 -32.95
C ALA A 15 1.18 -27.40 -32.60
N LEU A 16 1.55 -26.57 -33.59
CA LEU A 16 2.30 -25.32 -33.38
C LEU A 16 1.44 -24.17 -32.82
N LEU A 17 0.10 -24.27 -32.91
CA LEU A 17 -0.82 -23.23 -32.45
C LEU A 17 -1.23 -23.38 -30.97
N ILE A 18 -0.83 -24.46 -30.29
CA ILE A 18 -1.31 -24.78 -28.93
C ILE A 18 -0.32 -24.34 -27.83
N SER A 19 0.91 -23.94 -28.19
CA SER A 19 1.92 -23.53 -27.21
C SER A 19 2.08 -22.01 -27.19
N SER A 20 1.03 -21.29 -26.83
CA SER A 20 1.19 -19.92 -26.33
C SER A 20 1.39 -20.02 -24.81
N PRO A 21 2.60 -19.78 -24.28
CA PRO A 21 2.76 -19.71 -22.84
C PRO A 21 1.84 -18.59 -22.32
N VAL A 22 0.92 -18.93 -21.41
CA VAL A 22 0.21 -17.94 -20.62
C VAL A 22 1.24 -17.32 -19.68
N LEU A 23 1.97 -16.33 -20.18
CA LEU A 23 2.80 -15.47 -19.35
C LEU A 23 1.87 -14.51 -18.62
N GLY A 24 1.42 -14.90 -17.44
CA GLY A 24 0.86 -13.95 -16.49
C GLY A 24 1.90 -12.85 -16.22
N ALA A 25 1.45 -11.60 -16.13
CA ALA A 25 2.36 -10.51 -15.78
C ALA A 25 3.11 -10.85 -14.49
N PRO A 26 4.44 -10.67 -14.43
CA PRO A 26 5.22 -11.01 -13.24
C PRO A 26 4.75 -10.16 -12.05
N LEU A 27 4.45 -10.82 -10.93
CA LEU A 27 4.15 -10.14 -9.68
C LEU A 27 5.45 -9.59 -9.08
N LYS A 28 5.56 -8.27 -9.01
CA LYS A 28 6.72 -7.61 -8.37
C LYS A 28 6.37 -7.24 -6.93
N ALA A 29 7.34 -7.35 -6.04
CA ALA A 29 7.19 -7.00 -4.63
C ALA A 29 8.36 -6.14 -4.16
N GLY A 30 8.06 -5.10 -3.39
CA GLY A 30 9.03 -4.22 -2.76
C GLY A 30 8.70 -4.02 -1.30
N VAL A 31 9.72 -3.94 -0.44
CA VAL A 31 9.55 -3.77 1.00
C VAL A 31 10.34 -2.57 1.51
N ALA A 32 9.74 -1.82 2.42
CA ALA A 32 10.39 -0.71 3.11
C ALA A 32 10.01 -0.72 4.60
N LYS A 33 10.85 -0.08 5.42
CA LYS A 33 10.63 0.05 6.86
C LYS A 33 10.87 1.49 7.28
N ALA A 34 9.95 2.08 8.02
CA ALA A 34 10.07 3.42 8.59
C ALA A 34 9.99 3.34 10.12
N ASP A 35 10.94 3.98 10.81
CA ASP A 35 10.88 4.16 12.26
C ASP A 35 9.87 5.24 12.62
N ILE A 36 8.81 4.83 13.31
CA ILE A 36 7.69 5.67 13.76
C ILE A 36 7.66 5.80 15.28
N THR A 37 8.77 5.52 15.96
CA THR A 37 8.89 5.64 17.41
C THR A 37 8.60 7.09 17.84
N PRO A 38 7.60 7.32 18.71
CA PRO A 38 7.30 8.66 19.20
C PRO A 38 8.39 9.16 20.17
N PRO A 39 8.46 10.47 20.43
CA PRO A 39 9.28 10.98 21.52
C PRO A 39 8.81 10.45 22.88
N GLN A 40 9.69 10.50 23.88
CA GLN A 40 9.35 10.12 25.25
C GLN A 40 8.25 11.01 25.83
N GLY A 41 7.53 10.51 26.84
CA GLY A 41 6.49 11.27 27.53
C GLY A 41 5.13 11.30 26.83
N VAL A 42 4.93 10.51 25.77
CA VAL A 42 3.59 10.31 25.18
C VAL A 42 2.74 9.36 26.02
N LEU A 43 1.43 9.61 26.08
CA LEU A 43 0.49 8.65 26.66
C LEU A 43 0.43 7.40 25.78
N MET A 44 0.29 6.23 26.40
CA MET A 44 0.24 4.96 25.69
C MET A 44 -1.19 4.40 25.62
N TRP A 45 -1.56 3.83 24.48
CA TRP A 45 -2.90 3.33 24.16
C TRP A 45 -3.21 1.95 24.77
N GLY A 46 -4.50 1.66 25.00
CA GLY A 46 -5.00 0.30 25.27
C GLY A 46 -5.40 -0.02 26.71
N TYR A 47 -4.70 0.51 27.72
CA TYR A 47 -5.04 0.25 29.14
C TYR A 47 -5.67 1.46 29.83
N ALA A 48 -6.96 1.36 30.18
CA ALA A 48 -7.73 2.46 30.77
C ALA A 48 -7.22 2.90 32.17
N ASN A 49 -6.63 1.98 32.94
CA ASN A 49 -6.07 2.25 34.27
C ASN A 49 -4.68 2.88 34.21
N ARG A 50 -4.00 2.88 33.06
CA ARG A 50 -2.68 3.51 32.90
C ARG A 50 -2.85 5.01 32.67
N LYS A 51 -2.43 5.81 33.66
CA LYS A 51 -2.52 7.28 33.61
C LYS A 51 -1.17 7.96 33.38
N SER A 52 -0.07 7.26 33.60
CA SER A 52 1.27 7.78 33.41
C SER A 52 1.71 7.72 31.94
N PRO A 53 2.49 8.72 31.46
CA PRO A 53 3.12 8.66 30.16
C PRO A 53 4.23 7.58 30.06
N ALA A 54 4.63 7.26 28.84
CA ALA A 54 5.80 6.43 28.57
C ALA A 54 7.07 7.07 29.14
N LYS A 55 7.84 6.29 29.90
CA LYS A 55 9.14 6.70 30.47
C LYS A 55 10.30 6.58 29.49
N GLY A 56 10.09 5.93 28.35
CA GLY A 56 11.13 5.60 27.38
C GLY A 56 10.62 4.60 26.35
N THR A 57 11.55 4.13 25.52
CA THR A 57 11.30 3.13 24.47
C THR A 57 12.07 1.87 24.82
N LEU A 58 11.38 0.73 24.93
CA LEU A 58 12.01 -0.58 25.06
C LEU A 58 12.43 -1.11 23.69
N ASP A 59 11.46 -1.22 22.78
CA ASP A 59 11.65 -1.58 21.37
C ASP A 59 11.15 -0.45 20.47
N PRO A 60 11.89 -0.12 19.38
CA PRO A 60 11.41 0.85 18.41
C PRO A 60 10.12 0.38 17.73
N LEU A 61 9.25 1.34 17.40
CA LEU A 61 8.01 1.08 16.67
C LEU A 61 8.24 1.32 15.18
N TYR A 62 7.82 0.39 14.34
CA TYR A 62 7.98 0.50 12.89
C TYR A 62 6.65 0.53 12.13
N ALA A 63 6.67 1.21 11.00
CA ALA A 63 5.78 0.94 9.89
C ALA A 63 6.52 0.09 8.86
N ARG A 64 5.97 -1.08 8.52
CA ARG A 64 6.48 -1.97 7.48
C ARG A 64 5.56 -1.86 6.26
N VAL A 65 6.16 -1.55 5.11
CA VAL A 65 5.45 -1.31 3.85
C VAL A 65 5.76 -2.45 2.90
N LEU A 66 4.73 -3.12 2.39
CA LEU A 66 4.80 -4.07 1.29
C LEU A 66 4.06 -3.48 0.10
N ALA A 67 4.78 -3.23 -0.99
CA ALA A 67 4.20 -2.85 -2.28
C ALA A 67 4.18 -4.09 -3.19
N LEU A 68 3.02 -4.34 -3.80
CA LEU A 68 2.80 -5.38 -4.78
C LEU A 68 2.35 -4.76 -6.10
N ASP A 69 2.88 -5.25 -7.21
CA ASP A 69 2.53 -4.82 -8.56
C ASP A 69 2.24 -6.01 -9.45
N ALA A 70 0.99 -6.05 -9.91
CA ALA A 70 0.44 -7.05 -10.80
C ALA A 70 0.09 -6.42 -12.17
N GLY A 71 0.92 -5.49 -12.65
CA GLY A 71 0.73 -4.80 -13.92
C GLY A 71 -0.22 -3.61 -13.80
N GLU A 72 -1.51 -3.83 -14.03
CA GLU A 72 -2.52 -2.76 -13.97
C GLU A 72 -2.95 -2.41 -12.54
N LYS A 73 -2.71 -3.32 -11.59
CA LYS A 73 -3.10 -3.17 -10.20
C LYS A 73 -1.87 -3.10 -9.32
N ARG A 74 -1.84 -2.07 -8.48
CA ARG A 74 -0.80 -1.87 -7.48
C ARG A 74 -1.45 -1.78 -6.10
N LEU A 75 -0.92 -2.54 -5.16
CA LEU A 75 -1.37 -2.59 -3.78
C LEU A 75 -0.22 -2.18 -2.87
N VAL A 76 -0.51 -1.36 -1.87
CA VAL A 76 0.39 -1.12 -0.74
C VAL A 76 -0.30 -1.60 0.53
N LEU A 77 0.38 -2.46 1.28
CA LEU A 77 0.03 -2.86 2.63
C LEU A 77 1.00 -2.19 3.61
N VAL A 78 0.47 -1.46 4.59
CA VAL A 78 1.24 -0.86 5.67
C VAL A 78 0.85 -1.52 7.00
N ALA A 79 1.80 -2.22 7.60
CA ALA A 79 1.66 -2.79 8.93
C ALA A 79 2.33 -1.88 9.97
N LEU A 80 1.59 -1.49 11.00
CA LEU A 80 2.01 -0.52 12.01
C LEU A 80 2.20 -1.22 13.36
N ASP A 81 3.35 -1.01 14.01
CA ASP A 81 3.57 -1.39 15.40
C ASP A 81 2.87 -0.38 16.35
N LEU A 82 1.54 -0.32 16.27
CA LEU A 82 0.68 0.61 17.02
C LEU A 82 -0.56 -0.11 17.57
N GLY A 83 -1.28 0.55 18.48
CA GLY A 83 -2.53 0.02 19.07
C GLY A 83 -3.71 0.05 18.11
N ARG A 84 -3.76 1.05 17.23
CA ARG A 84 -4.76 1.22 16.18
C ARG A 84 -4.13 1.92 14.97
N THR A 85 -4.85 2.00 13.86
CA THR A 85 -4.42 2.84 12.72
C THR A 85 -4.58 4.33 13.05
N PHE A 86 -3.94 5.18 12.24
CA PHE A 86 -4.20 6.63 12.25
C PHE A 86 -5.67 6.96 11.95
N GLY A 87 -6.08 8.19 12.27
CA GLY A 87 -7.42 8.68 11.99
C GLY A 87 -7.73 8.82 10.50
N PRO A 88 -9.02 8.95 10.10
CA PRO A 88 -9.46 8.99 8.70
C PRO A 88 -8.72 10.00 7.84
N ALA A 89 -8.48 11.22 8.35
CA ALA A 89 -7.78 12.28 7.61
C ALA A 89 -6.30 11.95 7.35
N SER A 90 -5.62 11.42 8.37
CA SER A 90 -4.23 10.94 8.28
C SER A 90 -4.10 9.77 7.31
N LEU A 91 -5.03 8.81 7.36
CA LEU A 91 -5.09 7.70 6.41
C LEU A 91 -5.34 8.19 4.98
N GLU A 92 -6.26 9.14 4.78
CA GLU A 92 -6.53 9.67 3.44
C GLU A 92 -5.32 10.39 2.86
N ARG A 93 -4.58 11.15 3.68
CA ARG A 93 -3.30 11.75 3.25
C ARG A 93 -2.33 10.69 2.75
N LEU A 94 -2.21 9.56 3.45
CA LEU A 94 -1.34 8.46 3.04
C LEU A 94 -1.81 7.82 1.73
N ARG A 95 -3.12 7.62 1.55
CA ARG A 95 -3.70 7.11 0.30
C ARG A 95 -3.43 8.04 -0.88
N GLN A 96 -3.56 9.35 -0.67
CA GLN A 96 -3.29 10.35 -1.70
C GLN A 96 -1.81 10.37 -2.10
N THR A 97 -0.89 10.27 -1.13
CA THR A 97 0.55 10.11 -1.41
C THR A 97 0.77 8.89 -2.28
N ALA A 98 0.34 7.70 -1.85
CA ALA A 98 0.53 6.45 -2.58
C ALA A 98 -0.05 6.48 -4.01
N ARG A 99 -1.24 7.07 -4.19
CA ARG A 99 -1.87 7.23 -5.52
C ARG A 99 -1.02 8.13 -6.42
N LYS A 100 -0.62 9.31 -5.93
CA LYS A 100 0.07 10.33 -6.73
C LYS A 100 1.50 9.93 -7.10
N SER A 101 2.26 9.36 -6.17
CA SER A 101 3.68 9.07 -6.40
C SER A 101 3.92 7.79 -7.19
N ASN A 102 3.00 6.84 -7.11
CA ASN A 102 3.25 5.46 -7.51
C ASN A 102 2.13 4.81 -8.35
N GLY A 103 0.97 5.48 -8.53
CA GLY A 103 -0.19 4.88 -9.21
C GLY A 103 -0.80 3.71 -8.42
N VAL A 104 -0.63 3.70 -7.09
CA VAL A 104 -1.17 2.65 -6.22
C VAL A 104 -2.70 2.70 -6.26
N THR A 105 -3.32 1.57 -6.59
CA THR A 105 -4.78 1.43 -6.70
C THR A 105 -5.41 1.17 -5.34
N TYR A 106 -4.75 0.36 -4.52
CA TYR A 106 -5.26 -0.09 -3.22
C TYR A 106 -4.25 0.20 -2.13
N VAL A 107 -4.73 0.73 -0.99
CA VAL A 107 -3.91 0.97 0.19
C VAL A 107 -4.62 0.34 1.38
N LEU A 108 -3.97 -0.64 1.98
CA LEU A 108 -4.40 -1.31 3.20
C LEU A 108 -3.47 -0.86 4.33
N VAL A 109 -4.04 -0.49 5.47
CA VAL A 109 -3.29 -0.11 6.66
C VAL A 109 -3.83 -0.90 7.83
N ALA A 110 -2.94 -1.60 8.53
CA ALA A 110 -3.27 -2.42 9.68
C ALA A 110 -2.32 -2.10 10.83
N ALA A 111 -2.82 -2.22 12.06
CA ALA A 111 -2.04 -2.06 13.27
C ALA A 111 -1.92 -3.40 13.99
N SER A 112 -0.79 -3.67 14.64
CA SER A 112 -0.54 -4.89 15.39
C SER A 112 -1.37 -5.01 16.67
N HIS A 113 -2.06 -3.94 17.06
CA HIS A 113 -2.86 -3.84 18.27
C HIS A 113 -2.02 -3.87 19.56
N THR A 114 -0.80 -3.33 19.51
CA THR A 114 0.04 -3.22 20.72
C THR A 114 -0.50 -2.18 21.70
N HIS A 115 -0.55 -2.56 22.98
CA HIS A 115 -0.88 -1.64 24.10
C HIS A 115 0.34 -0.86 24.61
N SER A 116 1.47 -0.95 23.91
CA SER A 116 2.73 -0.25 24.23
C SER A 116 3.06 0.86 23.23
N GLY A 117 2.11 1.20 22.34
CA GLY A 117 2.22 2.34 21.41
C GLY A 117 1.53 3.61 21.92
N PRO A 118 1.74 4.76 21.26
CA PRO A 118 1.13 6.04 21.63
C PRO A 118 -0.39 6.04 21.47
N VAL A 119 -1.07 6.87 22.27
CA VAL A 119 -2.47 7.23 22.06
C VAL A 119 -2.62 8.02 20.76
N MET A 120 -3.60 7.62 19.96
CA MET A 120 -4.03 8.34 18.76
C MET A 120 -5.52 8.63 18.80
N GLN A 121 -5.92 9.72 18.17
CA GLN A 121 -7.30 10.17 18.05
C GLN A 121 -7.67 10.33 16.58
N ASP A 122 -8.96 10.20 16.27
CA ASP A 122 -9.46 10.50 14.94
C ASP A 122 -9.47 12.00 14.66
N GLU A 123 -9.70 12.79 15.72
CA GLU A 123 -9.69 14.25 15.71
C GLU A 123 -8.93 14.76 16.93
N TYR A 124 -8.11 15.80 16.73
CA TYR A 124 -7.33 16.42 17.79
C TYR A 124 -7.73 17.88 17.97
N ALA A 125 -8.22 18.25 19.15
CA ALA A 125 -8.64 19.63 19.44
C ALA A 125 -7.54 20.68 19.26
N LYS A 126 -6.27 20.30 19.46
CA LYS A 126 -5.10 21.18 19.34
C LYS A 126 -4.28 20.92 18.06
N GLY A 127 -4.86 20.21 17.10
CA GLY A 127 -4.17 19.73 15.90
C GLY A 127 -3.41 18.43 16.12
N VAL A 128 -3.01 17.80 15.00
CA VAL A 128 -2.32 16.51 14.99
C VAL A 128 -0.97 16.62 15.70
N PRO A 129 -0.63 15.71 16.64
CA PRO A 129 0.66 15.72 17.31
C PRO A 129 1.83 15.66 16.32
N ALA A 130 2.90 16.40 16.59
CA ALA A 130 4.07 16.47 15.70
C ALA A 130 4.67 15.10 15.38
N TRP A 131 4.66 14.17 16.35
CA TRP A 131 5.18 12.81 16.14
C TRP A 131 4.33 12.01 15.14
N GLU A 132 3.00 12.20 15.13
CA GLU A 132 2.10 11.51 14.19
C GLU A 132 2.32 12.04 12.78
N THR A 133 2.45 13.37 12.63
CA THR A 133 2.80 14.00 11.34
C THR A 133 4.13 13.47 10.82
N ALA A 134 5.17 13.44 11.66
CA ALA A 134 6.48 12.91 11.28
C ALA A 134 6.42 11.42 10.91
N ALA A 135 5.62 10.62 11.62
CA ALA A 135 5.40 9.21 11.28
C ALA A 135 4.76 9.07 9.89
N LEU A 136 3.69 9.84 9.60
CA LEU A 136 3.02 9.83 8.29
C LEU A 136 3.96 10.25 7.15
N GLU A 137 4.82 11.25 7.37
CA GLU A 137 5.81 11.69 6.39
C GLU A 137 6.85 10.59 6.10
N LYS A 138 7.36 9.92 7.14
CA LYS A 138 8.30 8.81 6.98
C LYS A 138 7.66 7.63 6.25
N ILE A 139 6.41 7.29 6.56
CA ILE A 139 5.67 6.23 5.83
C ILE A 139 5.44 6.63 4.38
N GLY A 140 5.02 7.89 4.14
CA GLY A 140 4.83 8.43 2.80
C GLY A 140 6.12 8.35 1.97
N LYS A 141 7.25 8.74 2.55
CA LYS A 141 8.58 8.62 1.92
C LYS A 141 8.92 7.16 1.60
N ALA A 142 8.71 6.24 2.54
CA ALA A 142 8.93 4.81 2.31
C ALA A 142 8.08 4.27 1.15
N ILE A 143 6.82 4.71 1.01
CA ILE A 143 5.97 4.35 -0.13
C ILE A 143 6.51 4.91 -1.46
N VAL A 144 6.96 6.18 -1.46
CA VAL A 144 7.51 6.84 -2.65
C VAL A 144 8.78 6.13 -3.14
N GLU A 145 9.70 5.81 -2.23
CA GLU A 145 11.00 5.20 -2.54
C GLU A 145 10.87 3.80 -3.16
N LEU A 146 9.80 3.06 -2.85
CA LEU A 146 9.53 1.75 -3.44
C LEU A 146 9.31 1.80 -4.96
N ARG A 147 8.99 2.97 -5.52
CA ARG A 147 8.92 3.16 -6.99
C ARG A 147 10.23 2.78 -7.66
N SER A 148 11.34 3.25 -7.08
CA SER A 148 12.69 3.11 -7.62
C SER A 148 13.13 1.65 -7.62
N CYS A 149 12.79 0.91 -6.56
CA CYS A 149 13.14 -0.51 -6.42
C CYS A 149 12.36 -1.42 -7.39
N LEU A 150 11.10 -1.09 -7.67
CA LEU A 150 10.20 -1.94 -8.46
C LEU A 150 10.27 -1.68 -9.97
N HIS A 151 11.01 -0.66 -10.40
CA HIS A 151 11.03 -0.19 -11.79
C HIS A 151 9.59 -0.03 -12.33
N TRP A 152 8.73 0.65 -11.56
CA TRP A 152 7.34 0.87 -11.95
C TRP A 152 7.26 1.69 -13.23
N SER A 153 6.74 1.08 -14.29
CA SER A 153 6.31 1.77 -15.50
C SER A 153 5.30 2.87 -15.13
N GLN A 154 5.31 3.96 -15.88
CA GLN A 154 4.40 5.09 -15.64
C GLN A 154 2.95 4.58 -15.56
N PRO A 155 2.13 5.11 -14.64
CA PRO A 155 0.72 4.72 -14.57
C PRO A 155 0.06 4.99 -15.94
N PRO A 156 -0.77 4.07 -16.46
CA PRO A 156 -1.41 4.25 -17.75
C PRO A 156 -2.26 5.53 -17.75
N ALA A 157 -2.10 6.36 -18.80
CA ALA A 157 -2.66 7.70 -18.92
C ALA A 157 -4.21 7.77 -18.82
N SER A 158 -4.90 6.62 -18.91
CA SER A 158 -6.36 6.52 -19.00
C SER A 158 -7.12 6.73 -17.68
N GLN A 159 -6.45 6.73 -16.51
CA GLN A 159 -7.12 6.94 -15.22
C GLN A 159 -7.28 8.41 -14.80
N SER A 160 -6.68 9.37 -15.52
CA SER A 160 -6.82 10.79 -15.20
C SER A 160 -8.18 11.41 -15.55
N ARG A 161 -9.05 10.70 -16.30
CA ARG A 161 -10.32 11.24 -16.81
C ARG A 161 -11.61 10.65 -16.23
N ARG A 162 -11.58 9.55 -15.47
CA ARG A 162 -12.81 8.83 -15.05
C ARG A 162 -13.28 9.06 -13.60
N HIS A 163 -12.82 10.11 -12.91
CA HIS A 163 -13.32 10.45 -11.56
C HIS A 163 -14.00 11.83 -11.47
N ARG A 164 -14.48 12.38 -12.60
CA ARG A 164 -15.50 13.44 -12.58
C ARG A 164 -16.86 12.84 -12.88
N HIS A 165 -17.52 12.23 -11.90
CA HIS A 165 -18.97 12.04 -11.97
C HIS A 165 -19.61 12.25 -10.59
N HIS A 166 -20.44 13.30 -10.55
CA HIS A 166 -21.65 13.49 -9.77
C HIS A 166 -21.60 13.31 -8.25
N VAL A 167 -21.31 14.42 -7.56
CA VAL A 167 -22.06 14.78 -6.35
C VAL A 167 -23.22 15.66 -6.81
N LEU A 168 -24.40 15.06 -6.98
CA LEU A 168 -25.65 15.80 -6.93
C LEU A 168 -25.99 15.97 -5.46
N ALA A 169 -26.18 17.23 -5.05
CA ALA A 169 -26.74 17.58 -3.77
C ALA A 169 -28.19 17.04 -3.69
N GLN A 170 -28.53 16.46 -2.54
CA GLN A 170 -29.87 16.55 -1.96
C GLN A 170 -29.75 17.46 -0.74
#